data_AF-G9KZ91-F1
#
_entry.id   AF-G9KZ91-F1
#
_cell.length_a   1.000
_cell.length_b   1.000
_cell.length_c   1.000
_cell.angle_alpha   90.00
_cell.angle_beta   90.00
_cell.angle_gamma   90.00
#
_symmetry.space_group_name_H-M   'P 1'
#
loop_
_entity.id
_entity.type
_entity.pdbx_description
1 polymer ?
#
loop_
_entity_poly.entity_id
_entity_poly.type
_entity_poly.pdbx_seq_one_letter_code
_entity_poly.pdbx_strand_id
1 'polypeptide(L)' 'HDRSFQCTQCLKIFHQATDLLEHQCVQAEQKPFVCGVCKMGFSLLTSLAQHHSAHSGTSGLVKCSICE' A
#
# COMPACT_ATOMS: atom_id res chain seq x y z
N HIS A 1 28.75 2.06 -8.28
CA HIS A 1 27.70 2.58 -9.16
C HIS A 1 26.39 2.41 -8.41
N ASP A 2 25.87 3.49 -7.83
CA ASP A 2 24.70 3.47 -6.96
C ASP A 2 23.47 3.08 -7.79
N ARG A 3 22.88 1.90 -7.52
CA ARG A 3 21.70 1.42 -8.25
C ARG A 3 20.49 2.18 -7.69
N SER A 4 20.25 3.35 -8.24
CA SER A 4 19.11 4.19 -7.95
C SER A 4 17.95 3.88 -8.89
N PHE A 5 16.73 4.00 -8.36
CA PHE A 5 15.48 3.70 -9.04
C PHE A 5 14.74 5.02 -9.24
N GLN A 6 14.62 5.47 -10.50
CA GLN A 6 14.00 6.74 -10.82
C GLN A 6 12.57 6.55 -11.32
N CYS A 7 11.63 7.34 -10.80
CA CYS A 7 10.28 7.43 -11.34
C CYS A 7 10.31 8.18 -12.67
N THR A 8 9.73 7.59 -13.72
CA THR A 8 9.70 8.20 -15.05
C THR A 8 8.71 9.36 -15.16
N GLN A 9 7.71 9.43 -14.28
CA GLN A 9 6.67 10.46 -14.32
C GLN A 9 7.06 11.76 -13.62
N CYS A 10 7.73 11.67 -12.47
CA CYS A 10 8.10 12.83 -11.66
C CYS A 10 9.61 12.97 -11.46
N LEU A 11 10.41 12.07 -12.03
CA LEU A 11 11.88 12.04 -11.96
C LEU A 11 12.45 11.89 -10.53
N LYS A 12 11.60 11.55 -9.55
CA LYS A 12 12.06 11.31 -8.18
C LYS A 12 12.90 10.03 -8.11
N ILE A 13 14.01 10.12 -7.38
CA ILE A 13 14.98 9.03 -7.22
C ILE A 13 14.75 8.33 -5.87
N PHE A 14 14.81 7.00 -5.90
CA PHE A 14 14.69 6.12 -4.76
C PHE A 14 15.90 5.20 -4.68
N HIS A 15 16.29 4.81 -3.47
CA HIS A 15 17.38 3.86 -3.27
C HIS A 15 16.94 2.40 -3.34
N GLN A 16 15.62 2.14 -3.31
CA GLN A 16 15.05 0.79 -3.36
C GLN A 16 13.96 0.70 -4.43
N ALA A 17 13.89 -0.45 -5.10
CA ALA A 17 12.85 -0.73 -6.10
C ALA A 17 11.45 -0.74 -5.48
N THR A 18 11.33 -1.22 -4.23
CA THR A 18 10.08 -1.27 -3.48
C THR A 18 9.51 0.13 -3.26
N ASP A 19 10.34 1.08 -2.82
CA ASP A 19 9.93 2.49 -2.66
C ASP A 19 9.46 3.11 -3.99
N LEU A 20 10.17 2.84 -5.10
CA LEU A 20 9.74 3.32 -6.41
C LEU A 20 8.40 2.71 -6.82
N LEU A 21 8.18 1.42 -6.55
CA LEU A 21 6.97 0.71 -6.93
C LEU A 21 5.76 1.19 -6.12
N GLU A 22 5.93 1.37 -4.80
CA GLU A 22 4.91 1.95 -3.92
C GLU A 22 4.59 3.40 -4.30
N HIS A 23 5.61 4.18 -4.65
CA HIS A 23 5.42 5.54 -5.13
C HIS A 23 4.61 5.61 -6.44
N GLN A 24 4.93 4.77 -7.43
CA GLN A 24 4.19 4.71 -8.70
C GLN A 24 2.75 4.26 -8.50
N CYS A 25 2.53 3.32 -7.58
CA CYS A 25 1.22 2.86 -7.18
C CYS A 25 0.35 4.00 -6.62
N VAL A 26 0.90 4.86 -5.76
CA VAL A 26 0.21 6.06 -5.26
C VAL A 26 -0.09 7.05 -6.39
N GLN A 27 0.87 7.32 -7.28
CA GLN A 27 0.67 8.25 -8.40
C GLN A 27 -0.42 7.80 -9.37
N ALA A 28 -0.51 6.50 -9.64
CA ALA A 28 -1.52 5.95 -10.55
C ALA A 28 -2.91 5.83 -9.89
N GLU A 29 -3.05 6.22 -8.61
CA GLU A 29 -4.23 5.93 -7.77
C GLU A 29 -4.61 4.44 -7.74
N GLN A 30 -3.67 3.59 -8.18
CA GLN A 30 -3.85 2.16 -8.21
C GLN A 30 -3.62 1.63 -6.82
N LYS A 31 -4.51 0.77 -6.35
CA LYS A 31 -4.39 0.09 -5.07
C LYS A 31 -4.26 -1.40 -5.35
N PRO A 32 -3.05 -1.90 -5.65
CA PRO A 32 -2.83 -3.29 -6.01
C PRO A 32 -3.14 -4.24 -4.86
N PHE A 33 -3.07 -3.74 -3.62
CA PHE A 33 -3.36 -4.51 -2.42
C PHE A 33 -4.81 -4.25 -2.00
N VAL A 34 -5.73 -5.10 -2.43
CA VAL A 34 -7.16 -4.95 -2.11
C VAL A 34 -7.56 -5.94 -1.02
N CYS A 35 -8.28 -5.47 -0.01
CA CYS A 35 -8.88 -6.34 0.99
C CYS A 35 -9.97 -7.22 0.35
N GLY A 36 -9.85 -8.53 0.53
CA GLY A 36 -10.81 -9.49 -0.01
C GLY A 36 -12.22 -9.35 0.58
N VAL A 37 -12.32 -8.87 1.83
CA VAL A 37 -13.55 -8.75 2.62
C VAL A 37 -14.32 -7.49 2.25
N CYS A 38 -13.71 -6.31 2.42
CA CYS A 38 -14.39 -5.02 2.25
C CYS A 38 -14.05 -4.30 0.94
N LYS A 39 -13.21 -4.90 0.08
CA LYS A 39 -12.73 -4.32 -1.18
C LYS A 39 -11.99 -2.98 -1.03
N MET A 40 -11.56 -2.62 0.18
CA MET A 40 -10.73 -1.46 0.42
C MET A 40 -9.35 -1.67 -0.21
N GLY A 41 -8.94 -0.76 -1.08
CA GLY A 41 -7.63 -0.79 -1.71
C GLY A 41 -6.57 -0.03 -0.91
N PHE A 42 -5.37 -0.59 -0.85
CA PHE A 42 -4.18 -0.06 -0.22
C PHE A 42 -3.02 0.02 -1.22
N SER A 43 -2.16 1.01 -1.03
CA SER A 43 -0.95 1.18 -1.83
C SER A 43 0.24 0.39 -1.28
N LEU A 44 0.16 -0.04 -0.01
CA LEU A 44 1.22 -0.78 0.69
C LEU A 44 0.67 -2.11 1.23
N LEU A 45 1.48 -3.17 1.13
CA LEU A 45 1.11 -4.50 1.65
C LEU A 45 0.98 -4.50 3.18
N THR A 46 1.86 -3.77 3.89
CA THR A 46 1.83 -3.64 5.35
C THR A 46 0.54 -2.97 5.83
N SER A 47 0.05 -1.98 5.08
CA SER A 47 -1.22 -1.31 5.36
C SER A 47 -2.41 -2.25 5.18
N LEU A 48 -2.42 -3.06 4.12
CA LEU A 48 -3.42 -4.12 3.93
C LEU A 48 -3.34 -5.17 5.05
N ALA A 49 -2.13 -5.60 5.45
CA ALA A 49 -1.95 -6.59 6.50
C ALA A 49 -2.46 -6.10 7.86
N GLN A 50 -2.13 -4.87 8.24
CA GLN A 50 -2.67 -4.23 9.45
C GLN A 50 -4.19 -4.11 9.39
N HIS A 51 -4.73 -3.75 8.22
CA HIS A 51 -6.17 -3.72 7.99
C HIS A 51 -6.82 -5.11 8.09
N HIS A 52 -6.18 -6.16 7.60
CA HIS A 52 -6.69 -7.53 7.72
C HIS A 52 -6.80 -7.99 9.18
N SER A 53 -5.94 -7.50 10.07
CA SER A 53 -6.05 -7.73 11.51
C SER A 53 -7.31 -7.11 12.13
N ALA A 54 -7.87 -6.05 11.53
CA ALA A 54 -9.15 -5.47 11.93
C ALA A 54 -10.31 -6.45 11.72
N HIS A 55 -10.29 -7.21 10.61
CA HIS A 55 -11.31 -8.22 10.29
C HIS A 55 -11.14 -9.49 11.12
N SER A 56 -9.90 -9.84 11.45
CA SER A 56 -9.58 -11.06 12.20
C SER A 56 -9.83 -10.92 13.71
N GLY A 57 -10.19 -9.73 14.20
CA GLY A 57 -10.53 -9.49 15.61
C GLY A 57 -9.35 -9.60 16.59
N THR A 58 -8.12 -9.78 16.11
CA THR A 58 -6.92 -9.97 16.93
C THR A 58 -6.35 -8.66 17.49
N SER A 59 -6.89 -7.51 17.09
CA SER A 59 -6.47 -6.19 17.58
C SER A 59 -7.68 -5.25 17.59
N GLY A 60 -8.45 -5.28 18.68
CA GLY A 60 -9.76 -4.61 18.83
C GLY A 60 -9.78 -3.07 18.83
N LEU A 61 -8.83 -2.40 18.17
CA LEU A 61 -8.78 -0.94 18.08
C LEU A 61 -8.90 -0.39 16.64
N VAL A 62 -8.59 -1.20 15.63
CA VAL A 62 -8.75 -0.77 14.23
C VAL A 62 -10.07 -1.32 13.74
N LYS A 63 -11.09 -0.46 13.65
CA LYS A 63 -12.35 -0.81 12.97
C LYS A 63 -12.19 -0.54 11.48
N CYS A 64 -12.65 -1.48 10.66
CA CYS A 64 -12.74 -1.24 9.22
C CYS A 64 -13.88 -0.26 8.95
N SER A 65 -13.56 0.96 8.50
CA SER A 65 -14.54 2.01 8.16
C SER A 65 -15.44 1.69 6.94
N ILE A 66 -15.34 0.49 6.36
CA ILE A 66 -16.14 0.04 5.21
C ILE A 66 -17.13 -1.07 5.61
N CYS A 67 -16.88 -1.77 6.73
CA CYS A 67 -17.71 -2.86 7.22
C CYS A 67 -18.52 -2.46 8.46
N GLU A 68 -18.89 -1.19 8.58
CA GLU A 68 -19.76 -0.69 9.65
C GLU A 68 -21.15 -1.30 9.61
#